data_AF-A0A358PF85-F1
#
_entry.id   AF-A0A358PF85-F1
#
_cell.length_a   1.000
_cell.length_b   1.000
_cell.length_c   1.000
_cell.angle_alpha   90.00
_cell.angle_beta   90.00
_cell.angle_gamma   90.00
#
_symmetry.space_group_name_H-M   'P 1'
#
loop_
_entity.id
_entity.type
_entity.pdbx_description
1 polymer ?
#
loop_
_entity_poly.entity_id
_entity_poly.type
_entity_poly.pdbx_seq_one_letter_code
_entity_poly.pdbx_strand_id
1 'polypeptide(L)' 'PHELCEMLQAHSRINPCEIDLEKIDYDVDVLVIGGGGAGASAAIEAHNAGANTMIVTKLRIGDANTMMAEGG' A
#
# COMPACT_ATOMS: atom_id res chain seq x y z
N PRO A 1 3.57 29.21 7.75
CA PRO A 1 3.86 27.74 7.78
C PRO A 1 2.59 26.87 7.83
N HIS A 2 1.62 27.18 8.69
CA HIS A 2 0.39 26.39 8.82
C HIS A 2 -0.53 26.46 7.59
N GLU A 3 -0.75 27.66 7.03
CA GLU A 3 -1.55 27.85 5.82
C GLU A 3 -1.03 27.03 4.63
N LEU A 4 0.30 26.87 4.51
CA LEU A 4 0.91 26.05 3.46
C LEU A 4 0.72 24.56 3.70
N CYS A 5 0.75 24.10 4.96
CA CYS A 5 0.42 22.72 5.31
C CYS A 5 -1.05 22.40 4.98
N GLU A 6 -1.98 23.30 5.28
CA GLU A 6 -3.40 23.11 4.96
C GLU A 6 -3.65 23.00 3.45
N MET A 7 -2.93 23.78 2.63
CA MET A 7 -3.07 23.72 1.17
C MET A 7 -2.45 22.47 0.53
N LEU A 8 -1.39 21.90 1.12
CA LEU A 8 -0.62 20.80 0.53
C LEU A 8 -0.92 19.43 1.15
N GLN A 9 -1.60 19.37 2.28
CA GLN A 9 -1.98 18.12 2.90
C GLN A 9 -3.08 17.43 2.08
N ALA A 10 -2.83 16.20 1.66
CA ALA A 10 -3.87 15.37 1.07
C ALA A 10 -4.76 14.79 2.19
N HIS A 11 -6.07 15.01 2.07
CA HIS A 11 -7.05 14.29 2.89
C HIS A 11 -7.27 12.87 2.34
N SER A 12 -7.68 11.97 3.23
CA SER A 12 -8.13 10.65 2.81
C SER A 12 -9.33 10.80 1.88
N ARG A 13 -9.40 9.99 0.81
CA ARG A 13 -10.56 9.96 -0.09
C ARG A 13 -11.79 9.28 0.56
N ILE A 14 -11.59 8.67 1.72
CA ILE A 14 -12.58 7.88 2.43
C ILE A 14 -12.89 8.59 3.75
N ASN A 15 -14.17 8.71 4.08
CA ASN A 15 -14.61 9.18 5.38
C ASN A 15 -14.55 8.00 6.38
N PRO A 16 -13.70 8.06 7.43
CA PRO A 16 -13.58 6.96 8.39
C PRO A 16 -14.88 6.61 9.10
N CYS A 17 -15.81 7.57 9.25
CA CYS A 17 -17.08 7.35 9.92
C CYS A 17 -18.07 6.50 9.10
N GLU A 18 -17.80 6.31 7.81
CA GLU A 18 -18.64 5.55 6.88
C GLU A 18 -18.13 4.12 6.66
N ILE A 19 -17.00 3.75 7.29
CA ILE A 19 -16.42 2.42 7.17
C ILE A 19 -17.01 1.51 8.25
N ASP A 20 -17.74 0.49 7.82
CA ASP A 20 -18.19 -0.60 8.69
C ASP A 20 -17.04 -1.59 8.92
N LEU A 21 -16.47 -1.60 10.13
CA LEU A 21 -15.35 -2.45 10.50
C LEU A 21 -15.76 -3.90 10.82
N GLU A 22 -17.06 -4.20 10.94
CA GLU A 22 -17.56 -5.56 11.15
C GLU A 22 -17.69 -6.33 9.83
N LYS A 23 -17.71 -5.61 8.71
CA LYS A 23 -17.79 -6.19 7.37
C LYS A 23 -16.41 -6.39 6.75
N ILE A 24 -16.00 -7.64 6.61
CA ILE A 24 -14.75 -8.00 5.92
C ILE A 24 -15.00 -8.04 4.41
N ASP A 25 -14.42 -7.09 3.66
CA ASP A 25 -14.49 -7.07 2.19
C ASP A 25 -13.45 -8.00 1.53
N TYR A 26 -12.29 -8.15 2.14
CA TYR A 26 -11.20 -8.99 1.67
C TYR A 26 -10.57 -9.74 2.83
N ASP A 27 -10.48 -11.06 2.70
CA ASP A 27 -9.83 -11.96 3.65
C ASP A 27 -8.65 -12.65 2.96
N VAL A 28 -7.46 -12.48 3.53
CA VAL A 28 -6.19 -12.91 2.93
C VAL A 28 -5.25 -13.42 4.02
N ASP A 29 -4.42 -14.39 3.67
CA ASP A 29 -3.42 -14.94 4.59
C ASP A 29 -2.28 -13.93 4.82
N VAL A 30 -1.93 -13.16 3.78
CA VAL A 30 -0.86 -12.14 3.83
C VAL A 30 -1.30 -10.85 3.14
N LEU A 31 -1.29 -9.75 3.89
CA LEU A 31 -1.48 -8.40 3.37
C LEU A 31 -0.14 -7.65 3.34
N VAL A 32 0.31 -7.25 2.16
CA VAL A 32 1.51 -6.43 1.95
C VAL A 32 1.12 -4.99 1.67
N ILE A 33 1.64 -4.07 2.49
CA ILE A 33 1.40 -2.62 2.35
C ILE A 33 2.64 -1.96 1.75
N GLY A 34 2.52 -1.53 0.49
CA GLY A 34 3.58 -0.89 -0.29
C GLY A 34 4.04 -1.74 -1.48
N GLY A 35 4.02 -1.15 -2.67
CA GLY A 35 4.37 -1.80 -3.94
C GLY A 35 5.78 -1.49 -4.47
N GLY A 36 6.73 -1.15 -3.59
CA GLY A 36 8.14 -1.00 -3.95
C GLY A 36 8.86 -2.33 -4.05
N GLY A 37 10.18 -2.34 -4.32
CA GLY A 37 10.92 -3.58 -4.57
C GLY A 37 10.77 -4.62 -3.45
N ALA A 38 10.96 -4.20 -2.20
CA ALA A 38 10.81 -5.10 -1.04
C ALA A 38 9.38 -5.67 -0.90
N GLY A 39 8.35 -4.84 -1.07
CA GLY A 39 6.95 -5.28 -0.96
C GLY A 39 6.53 -6.21 -2.09
N ALA A 40 6.93 -5.90 -3.32
CA ALA A 40 6.71 -6.76 -4.47
C ALA A 40 7.40 -8.12 -4.30
N SER A 41 8.67 -8.13 -3.88
CA SER A 41 9.40 -9.37 -3.59
C SER A 41 8.74 -10.19 -2.48
N ALA A 42 8.37 -9.55 -1.36
CA ALA A 42 7.71 -10.24 -0.25
C ALA A 42 6.36 -10.85 -0.67
N ALA A 43 5.58 -10.14 -1.49
CA ALA A 43 4.30 -10.63 -1.97
C ALA A 43 4.45 -11.82 -2.94
N ILE A 44 5.47 -11.78 -3.82
CA ILE A 44 5.78 -12.90 -4.71
C ILE A 44 6.15 -14.13 -3.88
N GLU A 45 6.98 -14.00 -2.86
CA GLU A 45 7.39 -15.16 -2.06
C GLU A 45 6.30 -15.70 -1.14
N ALA A 46 5.46 -14.83 -0.58
CA ALA A 46 4.26 -15.29 0.13
C ALA A 46 3.33 -16.08 -0.80
N HIS A 47 3.11 -15.60 -2.02
CA HIS A 47 2.31 -16.31 -3.01
C HIS A 47 2.93 -17.65 -3.44
N ASN A 48 4.25 -17.68 -3.69
CA ASN A 48 4.98 -18.90 -4.04
C ASN A 48 4.94 -19.95 -2.92
N ALA A 49 4.86 -19.51 -1.66
CA ALA A 49 4.65 -20.38 -0.50
C ALA A 49 3.21 -20.90 -0.36
N GLY A 50 2.29 -20.49 -1.26
CA GLY A 50 0.90 -20.93 -1.31
C GLY A 50 -0.08 -20.04 -0.55
N ALA A 51 0.34 -18.87 -0.04
CA ALA A 51 -0.54 -17.97 0.68
C ALA A 51 -1.44 -17.15 -0.27
N ASN A 52 -2.71 -16.98 0.09
CA ASN A 52 -3.57 -15.98 -0.52
C ASN A 52 -3.03 -14.59 -0.14
N THR A 53 -2.40 -13.91 -1.10
CA THR A 53 -1.62 -12.70 -0.86
C THR A 53 -2.23 -11.50 -1.58
N MET A 54 -2.34 -10.37 -0.89
CA MET A 54 -2.78 -9.10 -1.46
C MET A 54 -1.76 -8.00 -1.23
N ILE A 55 -1.52 -7.19 -2.27
CA ILE A 55 -0.72 -5.97 -2.19
C ILE A 55 -1.64 -4.76 -2.25
N VAL A 56 -1.48 -3.83 -1.32
CA VAL A 56 -2.08 -2.51 -1.39
C VAL A 56 -0.99 -1.45 -1.49
N THR A 57 -1.14 -0.50 -2.41
CA THR A 57 -0.15 0.57 -2.62
C THR A 57 -0.85 1.86 -3.04
N LYS A 58 -0.34 2.98 -2.54
CA LYS A 58 -0.90 4.31 -2.82
C LYS A 58 -0.64 4.76 -4.26
N LEU A 59 0.56 4.47 -4.76
CA LEU A 59 0.97 4.76 -6.13
C LEU A 59 0.92 3.48 -6.97
N ARG A 60 1.16 3.60 -8.27
CA ARG A 60 1.21 2.44 -9.18
C ARG A 60 2.30 1.46 -8.71
N ILE A 61 2.13 0.17 -8.99
CA ILE A 61 3.17 -0.84 -8.67
C ILE A 61 4.51 -0.42 -9.27
N GLY A 62 5.58 -0.50 -8.50
CA GLY A 62 6.91 -0.02 -8.91
C GLY A 62 7.11 1.50 -8.82
N ASP A 63 6.06 2.32 -8.76
CA ASP A 63 6.15 3.78 -8.53
C ASP A 63 6.48 4.09 -7.07
N ALA A 64 7.66 3.65 -6.66
CA ALA A 64 8.22 3.73 -5.33
C ALA A 64 9.67 4.24 -5.44
N ASN A 65 10.22 4.71 -4.33
CA ASN A 65 11.59 5.22 -4.30
C ASN A 65 12.63 4.20 -4.81
N THR A 66 12.34 2.91 -4.75
CA THR A 66 13.20 1.86 -5.32
C THR A 66 13.43 2.02 -6.82
N MET A 67 12.50 2.62 -7.59
CA MET A 67 12.74 2.92 -9.01
C MET A 67 13.85 3.95 -9.24
N MET A 68 14.16 4.76 -8.23
CA MET A 68 15.22 5.77 -8.30
C MET A 68 16.59 5.21 -7.91
N ALA A 69 16.68 3.93 -7.54
CA ALA A 69 17.95 3.32 -7.17
C ALA A 69 18.79 3.05 -8.43
N GLU A 70 19.87 3.80 -8.60
CA GLU A 70 20.80 3.65 -9.73
C GLU A 70 22.03 2.79 -9.39
N GLY A 71 22.26 2.51 -8.10
CA GLY A 71 23.32 1.62 -7.64
C GLY A 71 22.83 0.18 -7.49
N GLY A 72 23.63 -0.76 -8.01
CA GLY A 72 23.52 -2.21 -7.80
C GLY A 72 24.82 -2.76 -7.26
#